data_AF-A0A8J5YNS0-F1
#
_entry.id   AF-A0A8J5YNS0-F1
#
_cell.length_a   1.000
_cell.length_b   1.000
_cell.length_c   1.000
_cell.angle_alpha   90.00
_cell.angle_beta   90.00
_cell.angle_gamma   90.00
#
_symmetry.space_group_name_H-M   'P 1'
#
loop_
_entity.id
_entity.type
_entity.pdbx_description
1 polymer ?
#
loop_
_entity_poly.entity_id
_entity_poly.type
_entity_poly.pdbx_seq_one_letter_code
_entity_poly.pdbx_strand_id
1 'polypeptide(L)'
;MEKNMMRAVQYSTDVAGEIVQVGSGVQSFKVGDQVVAVLGNGGALAEYAVAKAGSTVPRPPEVSAPEGAALPIAGLAAHQSLTQLAGLKLDGTGPQVNVLVTAASGGVGQYAVQLLKLANAHITATCGARNMDLVRSLGADEVLDYKTPDGVALKSPSGRKYDVIIHCAHNIPWSTFSANLTPKGKVVDTTPGFGTLMSVAAKKISCSKKQLIPLFTSPKKENLDFLVKLVRDGKLKPIIDSKHPLSKAEDAWAKSIDGHATGKILVEP
;
A
#
# COMPACT_ATOMS: atom_id res chain seq x y z
N MET A 1 -31.94 -28.11 -13.18
CA MET A 1 -32.11 -27.30 -11.96
C MET A 1 -30.74 -27.00 -11.40
N GLU A 2 -30.11 -25.94 -11.90
CA GLU A 2 -28.88 -25.39 -11.34
C GLU A 2 -29.18 -24.84 -9.95
N LYS A 3 -28.70 -25.54 -8.91
CA LYS A 3 -28.66 -24.96 -7.57
C LYS A 3 -27.72 -23.76 -7.65
N ASN A 4 -28.30 -22.56 -7.48
CA ASN A 4 -27.60 -21.36 -7.07
C ASN A 4 -26.86 -21.65 -5.75
N MET A 5 -25.68 -22.24 -5.86
CA MET A 5 -24.73 -22.33 -4.76
C MET A 5 -24.16 -20.92 -4.64
N MET A 6 -24.67 -20.14 -3.68
CA MET A 6 -24.00 -18.92 -3.25
C MET A 6 -22.54 -19.31 -2.97
N ARG A 7 -21.61 -18.87 -3.83
CA ARG A 7 -20.19 -19.03 -3.55
C ARG A 7 -19.94 -18.24 -2.28
N ALA A 8 -19.42 -18.91 -1.24
CA ALA A 8 -18.97 -18.24 -0.04
C ALA A 8 -18.02 -17.10 -0.45
N VAL A 9 -18.21 -15.91 0.13
CA VAL A 9 -17.33 -14.77 -0.15
C VAL A 9 -15.92 -15.14 0.29
N GLN A 10 -15.01 -15.19 -0.67
CA GLN A 10 -13.61 -15.49 -0.39
C GLN A 10 -12.89 -14.17 -0.10
N TYR A 11 -12.30 -14.07 1.09
CA TYR A 11 -11.60 -12.89 1.55
C TYR A 11 -10.07 -13.03 1.40
N SER A 12 -9.38 -11.89 1.40
CA SER A 12 -7.92 -11.74 1.24
C SER A 12 -7.36 -12.23 -0.11
N THR A 13 -6.38 -11.51 -0.63
CA THR A 13 -5.80 -11.74 -1.98
C THR A 13 -4.29 -11.86 -2.01
N ASP A 14 -3.61 -11.43 -0.95
CA ASP A 14 -2.14 -11.42 -0.89
C ASP A 14 -1.66 -12.79 -0.40
N VAL A 15 -0.82 -13.48 -1.17
CA VAL A 15 -0.28 -14.80 -0.79
C VAL A 15 1.20 -14.93 -1.12
N ALA A 16 1.88 -15.76 -0.34
CA ALA A 16 3.18 -16.33 -0.68
C ALA A 16 3.20 -17.80 -0.28
N GLY A 17 3.82 -18.65 -1.09
CA GLY A 17 3.81 -20.10 -0.87
C GLY A 17 4.61 -20.84 -1.92
N GLU A 18 4.35 -22.14 -2.02
CA GLU A 18 4.99 -23.06 -2.96
C GLU A 18 3.99 -23.56 -4.00
N ILE A 19 4.44 -23.70 -5.23
CA ILE A 19 3.62 -24.27 -6.30
C ILE A 19 3.54 -25.79 -6.12
N VAL A 20 2.33 -26.30 -5.90
CA VAL A 20 2.05 -27.75 -5.84
C VAL A 20 1.50 -28.33 -7.14
N GLN A 21 0.95 -27.47 -8.01
CA GLN A 21 0.40 -27.86 -9.31
C GLN A 21 0.42 -26.67 -10.28
N VAL A 22 0.60 -26.94 -11.57
CA VAL A 22 0.51 -25.95 -12.65
C VAL A 22 -0.54 -26.37 -13.69
N GLY A 23 -1.24 -25.39 -14.27
CA GLY A 23 -2.14 -25.62 -15.39
C GLY A 23 -1.37 -25.95 -16.68
N SER A 24 -2.00 -26.66 -17.61
CA SER A 24 -1.36 -27.14 -18.85
C SER A 24 -0.74 -26.05 -19.73
N GLY A 25 -1.24 -24.81 -19.66
CA GLY A 25 -0.70 -23.67 -20.40
C GLY A 25 0.38 -22.87 -19.67
N VAL A 26 0.75 -23.24 -18.44
CA VAL A 26 1.73 -22.51 -17.64
C VAL A 26 3.13 -23.03 -17.95
N GLN A 27 3.99 -22.16 -18.50
CA GLN A 27 5.38 -22.48 -18.82
C GLN A 27 6.40 -21.76 -17.93
N SER A 28 5.98 -20.70 -17.25
CA SER A 28 6.84 -19.80 -16.47
C SER A 28 7.14 -20.29 -15.05
N PHE A 29 6.53 -21.40 -14.64
CA PHE A 29 6.59 -21.95 -13.28
C PHE A 29 6.51 -23.47 -13.31
N LYS A 30 7.07 -24.10 -12.28
CA LYS A 30 7.00 -25.56 -12.04
C LYS A 30 6.67 -25.86 -10.57
N VAL A 31 6.30 -27.10 -10.30
CA VAL A 31 6.11 -27.60 -8.93
C VAL A 31 7.39 -27.42 -8.10
N GLY A 32 7.24 -26.99 -6.85
CA GLY A 32 8.33 -26.67 -5.93
C GLY A 32 8.82 -25.22 -5.98
N ASP A 33 8.41 -24.43 -6.97
CA ASP A 33 8.80 -23.01 -7.05
C ASP A 33 8.16 -22.22 -5.89
N GLN A 34 8.98 -21.41 -5.21
CA GLN A 34 8.54 -20.47 -4.20
C GLN A 34 8.06 -19.19 -4.87
N VAL A 35 6.88 -18.70 -4.50
CA VAL A 35 6.22 -17.58 -5.20
C VAL A 35 5.53 -16.60 -4.27
N VAL A 36 5.30 -15.39 -4.79
CA VAL A 36 4.37 -14.38 -4.26
C VAL A 36 3.31 -14.11 -5.32
N ALA A 37 2.05 -13.96 -4.94
CA ALA A 37 0.97 -13.71 -5.88
C ALA A 37 -0.15 -12.82 -5.34
N VAL A 38 -0.93 -12.25 -6.28
CA VAL A 38 -2.21 -11.61 -6.01
C VAL A 38 -3.33 -12.47 -6.60
N LEU A 39 -4.27 -12.90 -5.74
CA LEU A 39 -5.46 -13.63 -6.15
C LEU A 39 -6.51 -12.68 -6.74
N GLY A 40 -7.21 -13.12 -7.78
CA GLY A 40 -8.20 -12.28 -8.48
C GLY A 40 -9.56 -12.17 -7.77
N ASN A 41 -9.99 -13.21 -7.05
CA ASN A 41 -11.35 -13.33 -6.50
C ASN A 41 -11.35 -13.65 -5.00
N GLY A 42 -10.27 -13.29 -4.29
CA GLY A 42 -10.05 -13.70 -2.91
C GLY A 42 -9.57 -15.15 -2.76
N GLY A 43 -9.59 -15.66 -1.53
CA GLY A 43 -9.34 -17.09 -1.23
C GLY A 43 -8.00 -17.36 -0.57
N ALA A 44 -7.33 -16.31 -0.09
CA ALA A 44 -6.02 -16.44 0.54
C ALA A 44 -6.07 -17.00 1.98
N LEU A 45 -7.24 -16.98 2.63
CA LEU A 45 -7.44 -17.62 3.95
C LEU A 45 -7.73 -19.13 3.77
N ALA A 46 -6.75 -19.85 3.23
CA ALA A 46 -6.81 -21.28 2.95
C ALA A 46 -5.39 -21.87 2.85
N GLU A 47 -5.26 -23.19 3.00
CA GLU A 47 -3.99 -23.90 2.79
C GLU A 47 -3.57 -23.89 1.32
N TYR A 48 -4.53 -23.82 0.40
CA TYR A 48 -4.31 -23.78 -1.05
C TYR A 48 -5.13 -22.68 -1.71
N ALA A 49 -4.51 -21.98 -2.65
CA ALA A 49 -5.16 -20.96 -3.46
C ALA A 49 -4.71 -21.03 -4.92
N VAL A 50 -5.57 -20.57 -5.82
CA VAL A 50 -5.30 -20.56 -7.27
C VAL A 50 -4.97 -19.15 -7.73
N ALA A 51 -3.73 -18.92 -8.14
CA ALA A 51 -3.27 -17.68 -8.73
C ALA A 51 -3.12 -17.81 -10.26
N LYS A 52 -3.37 -16.71 -10.98
CA LYS A 52 -3.01 -16.64 -12.40
C LYS A 52 -1.49 -16.47 -12.52
N ALA A 53 -0.86 -17.16 -13.47
CA ALA A 53 0.57 -17.01 -13.74
C ALA A 53 0.99 -15.55 -14.05
N GLY A 54 0.09 -14.76 -14.64
CA GLY A 54 0.28 -13.33 -14.89
C GLY A 54 0.20 -12.42 -13.65
N SER A 55 -0.20 -12.97 -12.50
CA SER A 55 -0.27 -12.28 -11.20
C SER A 55 0.64 -12.93 -10.15
N THR A 56 1.58 -13.75 -10.60
CA THR A 56 2.50 -14.53 -9.76
C THR A 56 3.94 -14.18 -10.12
N VAL A 57 4.81 -14.02 -9.12
CA VAL A 57 6.25 -13.77 -9.29
C VAL A 57 7.07 -14.74 -8.45
N PRO A 58 8.32 -15.03 -8.85
CA PRO A 58 9.23 -15.82 -8.02
C PRO A 58 9.49 -15.13 -6.67
N ARG A 59 9.56 -15.93 -5.60
CA ARG A 59 10.03 -15.51 -4.28
C ARG A 59 11.45 -16.04 -4.10
N PRO A 60 12.48 -15.18 -4.14
CA PRO A 60 13.85 -15.64 -3.93
C PRO A 60 14.05 -16.03 -2.45
N PRO A 61 15.05 -16.88 -2.15
CA PRO A 61 15.24 -17.44 -0.80
C PRO A 61 15.51 -16.38 0.28
N GLU A 62 16.04 -15.21 -0.09
CA GLU A 62 16.29 -14.09 0.82
C GLU A 62 14.99 -13.40 1.29
N VAL A 63 13.88 -13.57 0.56
CA VAL A 63 12.58 -13.00 0.93
C VAL A 63 11.74 -14.09 1.56
N SER A 64 11.50 -13.99 2.87
CA SER A 64 10.66 -14.96 3.58
C SER A 64 9.22 -14.96 3.07
N ALA A 65 8.47 -16.06 3.27
CA ALA A 65 7.05 -16.10 2.89
C ALA A 65 6.21 -15.01 3.59
N PRO A 66 6.40 -14.74 4.91
CA PRO A 66 5.74 -13.61 5.58
C PRO A 66 6.00 -12.26 4.92
N GLU A 67 7.26 -11.96 4.57
CA GLU A 67 7.61 -10.72 3.86
C GLU A 67 6.99 -10.68 2.46
N GLY A 68 7.06 -11.79 1.73
CA GLY A 68 6.46 -11.93 0.41
C GLY A 68 4.95 -11.70 0.43
N ALA A 69 4.22 -12.29 1.39
CA ALA A 69 2.77 -12.15 1.54
C ALA A 69 2.37 -10.75 2.04
N ALA A 70 3.25 -10.03 2.73
CA ALA A 70 2.99 -8.68 3.19
C ALA A 70 3.06 -7.61 2.07
N LEU A 71 3.67 -7.93 0.93
CA LEU A 71 3.94 -7.00 -0.16
C LEU A 71 2.77 -6.66 -1.08
N PRO A 72 1.95 -7.60 -1.58
CA PRO A 72 1.33 -7.43 -2.89
C PRO A 72 0.40 -6.21 -3.00
N ILE A 73 -0.82 -6.23 -2.44
CA ILE A 73 -1.75 -5.10 -2.63
C ILE A 73 -1.21 -3.80 -2.01
N ALA A 74 -0.64 -3.86 -0.81
CA ALA A 74 -0.21 -2.66 -0.09
C ALA A 74 1.03 -2.00 -0.73
N GLY A 75 2.03 -2.79 -1.11
CA GLY A 75 3.23 -2.32 -1.80
C GLY A 75 2.93 -1.87 -3.23
N LEU A 76 2.08 -2.60 -3.97
CA LEU A 76 1.66 -2.19 -5.32
C LEU A 76 0.86 -0.89 -5.29
N ALA A 77 -0.02 -0.71 -4.31
CA ALA A 77 -0.76 0.54 -4.11
C ALA A 77 0.21 1.71 -3.87
N ALA A 78 1.16 1.56 -2.94
CA ALA A 78 2.18 2.58 -2.68
C ALA A 78 2.99 2.89 -3.95
N HIS A 79 3.49 1.86 -4.63
CA HIS A 79 4.27 2.01 -5.85
C HIS A 79 3.50 2.73 -6.96
N GLN A 80 2.25 2.32 -7.23
CA GLN A 80 1.39 2.94 -8.24
C GLN A 80 1.04 4.38 -7.90
N SER A 81 0.76 4.68 -6.63
CA SER A 81 0.50 6.04 -6.16
C SER A 81 1.69 6.97 -6.41
N LEU A 82 2.91 6.50 -6.12
CA LEU A 82 4.14 7.30 -6.29
C LEU A 82 4.53 7.47 -7.77
N THR A 83 4.49 6.39 -8.55
CA THR A 83 5.02 6.40 -9.91
C THR A 83 4.01 6.90 -10.93
N GLN A 84 2.83 6.28 -10.99
CA GLN A 84 1.86 6.54 -12.05
C GLN A 84 0.99 7.77 -11.75
N LEU A 85 0.54 7.94 -10.50
CA LEU A 85 -0.41 9.00 -10.16
C LEU A 85 0.30 10.30 -9.73
N ALA A 86 1.32 10.19 -8.89
CA ALA A 86 2.14 11.32 -8.49
C ALA A 86 3.16 11.72 -9.57
N GLY A 87 3.68 10.77 -10.36
CA GLY A 87 4.66 11.02 -11.42
C GLY A 87 6.11 11.07 -10.94
N LEU A 88 6.41 10.41 -9.81
CA LEU A 88 7.74 10.39 -9.22
C LEU A 88 8.62 9.33 -9.88
N LYS A 89 9.92 9.63 -9.97
CA LYS A 89 10.94 8.66 -10.38
C LYS A 89 11.62 8.08 -9.14
N LEU A 90 11.64 6.75 -9.04
CA LEU A 90 12.24 6.01 -7.91
C LEU A 90 13.70 5.61 -8.21
N ASP A 91 14.46 6.53 -8.80
CA ASP A 91 15.87 6.38 -9.17
C ASP A 91 16.73 7.57 -8.67
N GLY A 92 16.14 8.47 -7.88
CA GLY A 92 16.78 9.70 -7.39
C GLY A 92 17.01 10.80 -8.44
N THR A 93 16.70 10.58 -9.72
CA THR A 93 16.98 11.55 -10.81
C THR A 93 15.89 12.61 -10.98
N GLY A 94 14.76 12.45 -10.27
CA GLY A 94 13.68 13.43 -10.26
C GLY A 94 14.08 14.74 -9.55
N PRO A 95 13.34 15.83 -9.83
CA PRO A 95 13.47 17.05 -9.02
C PRO A 95 13.10 16.78 -7.56
N GLN A 96 13.59 17.62 -6.66
CA GLN A 96 13.19 17.51 -5.26
C GLN A 96 11.70 17.80 -5.11
N VAL A 97 10.98 16.95 -4.39
CA VAL A 97 9.53 17.10 -4.13
C VAL A 97 9.21 17.00 -2.65
N ASN A 98 8.24 17.79 -2.18
CA ASN A 98 7.74 17.65 -0.81
C ASN A 98 6.51 16.74 -0.81
N VAL A 99 6.58 15.64 -0.06
CA VAL A 99 5.52 14.62 -0.03
C VAL A 99 5.01 14.44 1.40
N LEU A 100 3.69 14.42 1.55
CA LEU A 100 3.03 14.02 2.78
C LEU A 100 2.49 12.60 2.65
N VAL A 101 2.76 11.72 3.62
CA VAL A 101 2.12 10.40 3.75
C VAL A 101 1.23 10.38 5.00
N THR A 102 -0.08 10.21 4.82
CA THR A 102 -0.99 10.08 5.98
C THR A 102 -1.14 8.61 6.40
N ALA A 103 -1.38 8.36 7.69
CA ALA A 103 -1.43 6.99 8.26
C ALA A 103 -0.19 6.15 7.88
N ALA A 104 0.99 6.78 7.98
CA ALA A 104 2.27 6.26 7.49
C ALA A 104 2.74 4.96 8.16
N SER A 105 2.19 4.61 9.33
CA SER A 105 2.50 3.35 10.02
C SER A 105 1.63 2.18 9.56
N GLY A 106 0.61 2.41 8.73
CA GLY A 106 -0.31 1.38 8.24
C GLY A 106 0.23 0.65 7.00
N GLY A 107 -0.55 -0.29 6.47
CA GLY A 107 -0.13 -1.20 5.39
C GLY A 107 0.47 -0.52 4.15
N VAL A 108 -0.24 0.45 3.54
CA VAL A 108 0.27 1.18 2.36
C VAL A 108 1.30 2.24 2.77
N GLY A 109 1.03 2.95 3.87
CA GLY A 109 1.84 4.06 4.35
C GLY A 109 3.30 3.68 4.60
N GLN A 110 3.55 2.52 5.21
CA GLN A 110 4.90 2.06 5.52
C GLN A 110 5.76 1.86 4.27
N TYR A 111 5.15 1.42 3.18
CA TYR A 111 5.84 1.21 1.90
C TYR A 111 6.00 2.53 1.17
N ALA A 112 5.01 3.42 1.22
CA ALA A 112 5.10 4.74 0.61
C ALA A 112 6.29 5.53 1.18
N VAL A 113 6.47 5.56 2.50
CA VAL A 113 7.61 6.23 3.15
C VAL A 113 8.94 5.66 2.68
N GLN A 114 9.09 4.33 2.68
CA GLN A 114 10.35 3.69 2.29
C GLN A 114 10.66 3.88 0.80
N LEU A 115 9.67 3.73 -0.07
CA LEU A 115 9.84 3.93 -1.52
C LEU A 115 10.18 5.39 -1.85
N LEU A 116 9.65 6.35 -1.10
CA LEU A 116 9.99 7.76 -1.28
C LEU A 116 11.46 8.07 -1.00
N LYS A 117 12.18 7.24 -0.21
CA LYS A 117 13.64 7.37 -0.06
C LYS A 117 14.41 7.10 -1.36
N LEU A 118 13.83 6.33 -2.26
CA LEU A 118 14.39 6.08 -3.60
C LEU A 118 14.10 7.24 -4.56
N ALA A 119 13.20 8.15 -4.18
CA ALA A 119 12.98 9.41 -4.86
C ALA A 119 13.80 10.52 -4.19
N ASN A 120 14.01 11.61 -4.91
CA ASN A 120 14.52 12.85 -4.33
C ASN A 120 13.38 13.57 -3.59
N ALA A 121 12.89 12.99 -2.48
CA ALA A 121 11.72 13.49 -1.77
C ALA A 121 12.06 13.94 -0.35
N HIS A 122 11.44 15.03 0.10
CA HIS A 122 11.33 15.38 1.51
C HIS A 122 9.99 14.86 2.05
N ILE A 123 10.04 14.01 3.05
CA ILE A 123 8.93 13.19 3.51
C ILE A 123 8.40 13.72 4.84
N THR A 124 7.21 14.30 4.82
CA THR A 124 6.41 14.52 6.02
C THR A 124 5.44 13.36 6.19
N ALA A 125 5.24 12.85 7.40
CA ALA A 125 4.37 11.71 7.65
C ALA A 125 3.45 11.96 8.84
N THR A 126 2.22 11.47 8.79
CA THR A 126 1.33 11.42 9.97
C THR A 126 1.11 9.99 10.44
N CYS A 127 1.17 9.79 11.76
CA CYS A 127 0.84 8.53 12.42
C CYS A 127 0.43 8.82 13.87
N GLY A 128 0.01 7.81 14.63
CA GLY A 128 -0.23 8.00 16.07
C GLY A 128 1.10 8.06 16.84
N ALA A 129 1.13 8.77 17.96
CA ALA A 129 2.31 8.97 18.80
C ALA A 129 3.19 7.71 18.98
N ARG A 130 2.56 6.55 19.26
CA ARG A 130 3.25 5.27 19.47
C ARG A 130 4.11 4.78 18.29
N ASN A 131 3.84 5.26 17.07
CA ASN A 131 4.48 4.80 15.83
C ASN A 131 5.45 5.84 15.25
N MET A 132 5.68 6.97 15.94
CA MET A 132 6.48 8.05 15.38
C MET A 132 7.94 7.63 15.14
N ASP A 133 8.56 6.94 16.10
CA ASP A 133 9.95 6.49 15.98
C ASP A 133 10.11 5.43 14.88
N LEU A 134 9.13 4.53 14.75
CA LEU A 134 9.08 3.60 13.63
C LEU A 134 9.06 4.37 12.31
N VAL A 135 8.11 5.30 12.13
CA VAL A 135 7.97 6.04 10.86
C VAL A 135 9.20 6.88 10.54
N ARG A 136 9.88 7.46 11.55
CA ARG A 136 11.21 8.09 11.38
C ARG A 136 12.24 7.07 10.88
N SER A 137 12.33 5.90 11.50
CA SER A 137 13.27 4.85 11.09
C SER A 137 13.03 4.33 9.67
N LEU A 138 11.78 4.40 9.18
CA LEU A 138 11.42 4.07 7.81
C LEU A 138 11.89 5.13 6.79
N GLY A 139 12.25 6.33 7.24
CA GLY A 139 12.82 7.38 6.39
C GLY A 139 12.05 8.70 6.35
N ALA A 140 11.02 8.90 7.18
CA ALA A 140 10.34 10.21 7.22
C ALA A 140 11.25 11.28 7.84
N ASP A 141 11.37 12.43 7.17
CA ASP A 141 12.12 13.60 7.65
C ASP A 141 11.36 14.33 8.77
N GLU A 142 10.04 14.43 8.64
CA GLU A 142 9.16 15.04 9.62
C GLU A 142 8.03 14.07 9.97
N VAL A 143 7.75 13.89 11.27
CA VAL A 143 6.64 13.05 11.72
C VAL A 143 5.73 13.83 12.65
N LEU A 144 4.44 13.82 12.33
CA LEU A 144 3.37 14.48 13.05
C LEU A 144 2.48 13.45 13.73
N ASP A 145 2.18 13.65 15.01
CA ASP A 145 1.10 12.92 15.66
C ASP A 145 -0.24 13.50 15.20
N TYR A 146 -1.07 12.69 14.54
CA TYR A 146 -2.35 13.13 13.97
C TYR A 146 -3.35 13.63 15.02
N LYS A 147 -3.11 13.39 16.33
CA LYS A 147 -3.93 13.90 17.44
C LYS A 147 -3.55 15.32 17.89
N THR A 148 -2.42 15.84 17.43
CA THR A 148 -1.97 17.20 17.76
C THR A 148 -2.55 18.23 16.78
N PRO A 149 -2.61 19.53 17.15
CA PRO A 149 -3.12 20.57 16.26
C PRO A 149 -2.43 20.60 14.88
N ASP A 150 -1.11 20.48 14.85
CA ASP A 150 -0.34 20.46 13.60
C ASP A 150 -0.60 19.18 12.78
N GLY A 151 -0.74 18.03 13.45
CA GLY A 151 -1.10 16.77 12.80
C GLY A 151 -2.51 16.78 12.20
N VAL A 152 -3.50 17.34 12.90
CA VAL A 152 -4.88 17.51 12.39
C VAL A 152 -4.89 18.47 11.20
N ALA A 153 -4.12 19.56 11.29
CA ALA A 153 -3.99 20.55 10.22
C ALA A 153 -3.08 20.10 9.07
N LEU A 154 -2.41 18.94 9.18
CA LEU A 154 -1.38 18.46 8.25
C LEU A 154 -0.26 19.48 7.99
N LYS A 155 0.07 20.29 8.99
CA LYS A 155 1.02 21.41 8.86
C LYS A 155 2.45 20.92 9.08
N SER A 156 3.29 21.01 8.05
CA SER A 156 4.72 20.68 8.16
C SER A 156 5.37 21.60 9.21
N PRO A 157 6.17 21.06 10.15
CA PRO A 157 6.95 21.86 11.10
C PRO A 157 7.86 22.87 10.43
N SER A 158 8.45 22.53 9.27
CA SER A 158 9.27 23.43 8.46
C SER A 158 8.46 24.38 7.56
N GLY A 159 7.13 24.40 7.69
CA GLY A 159 6.25 25.25 6.89
C GLY A 159 6.12 24.86 5.42
N ARG A 160 6.59 23.65 5.05
CA ARG A 160 6.56 23.18 3.66
C ARG A 160 5.13 22.99 3.16
N LYS A 161 4.92 23.30 1.88
CA LYS A 161 3.73 22.91 1.13
C LYS A 161 4.02 21.64 0.35
N TYR A 162 3.03 20.78 0.21
CA TYR A 162 3.20 19.48 -0.41
C TYR A 162 2.87 19.53 -1.90
N ASP A 163 3.76 18.97 -2.71
CA ASP A 163 3.51 18.72 -4.13
C ASP A 163 2.59 17.51 -4.30
N VAL A 164 2.75 16.53 -3.41
CA VAL A 164 1.99 15.28 -3.43
C VAL A 164 1.60 14.91 -2.00
N ILE A 165 0.35 14.48 -1.82
CA ILE A 165 -0.11 13.83 -0.59
C ILE A 165 -0.53 12.41 -0.96
N ILE A 166 0.10 11.41 -0.35
CA ILE A 166 -0.32 10.01 -0.40
C ILE A 166 -1.26 9.79 0.79
N HIS A 167 -2.56 9.74 0.49
CA HIS A 167 -3.61 9.71 1.50
C HIS A 167 -4.06 8.26 1.77
N CYS A 168 -3.61 7.71 2.90
CA CYS A 168 -3.98 6.37 3.39
C CYS A 168 -4.86 6.41 4.64
N ALA A 169 -5.10 7.61 5.20
CA ALA A 169 -6.03 7.81 6.31
C ALA A 169 -7.47 7.91 5.80
N HIS A 170 -8.43 8.07 6.71
CA HIS A 170 -9.83 8.28 6.39
C HIS A 170 -10.30 9.64 6.91
N ASN A 171 -11.40 10.15 6.35
CA ASN A 171 -12.18 11.28 6.88
C ASN A 171 -11.43 12.62 7.01
N ILE A 172 -10.44 12.89 6.15
CA ILE A 172 -9.81 14.21 6.09
C ILE A 172 -10.50 15.06 5.00
N PRO A 173 -11.06 16.23 5.33
CA PRO A 173 -11.75 17.05 4.34
C PRO A 173 -10.77 17.67 3.35
N TRP A 174 -11.23 17.90 2.13
CA TRP A 174 -10.42 18.51 1.06
C TRP A 174 -9.81 19.86 1.46
N SER A 175 -10.50 20.66 2.27
CA SER A 175 -10.02 21.97 2.75
C SER A 175 -8.67 21.85 3.47
N THR A 176 -8.50 20.82 4.31
CA THR A 176 -7.25 20.55 5.03
C THR A 176 -6.10 20.24 4.08
N PHE A 177 -6.33 19.40 3.07
CA PHE A 177 -5.31 19.15 2.04
C PHE A 177 -5.00 20.41 1.25
N SER A 178 -6.04 21.10 0.75
CA SER A 178 -5.91 22.28 -0.08
C SER A 178 -5.09 23.38 0.59
N ALA A 179 -5.27 23.59 1.90
CA ALA A 179 -4.51 24.58 2.65
C ALA A 179 -3.00 24.30 2.66
N ASN A 180 -2.58 23.03 2.51
CA ASN A 180 -1.19 22.60 2.60
C ASN A 180 -0.56 22.18 1.26
N LEU A 181 -1.34 22.09 0.18
CA LEU A 181 -0.82 21.81 -1.16
C LEU A 181 -0.15 23.02 -1.80
N THR A 182 0.87 22.76 -2.62
CA THR A 182 1.38 23.73 -3.60
C THR A 182 0.29 24.06 -4.65
N PRO A 183 0.44 25.13 -5.46
CA PRO A 183 -0.59 25.52 -6.43
C PRO A 183 -0.97 24.45 -7.47
N LYS A 184 -0.08 23.49 -7.73
CA LYS A 184 -0.29 22.33 -8.63
C LYS A 184 -0.31 21.00 -7.89
N GLY A 185 -0.45 21.04 -6.57
CA GLY A 185 -0.32 19.87 -5.72
C GLY A 185 -1.43 18.84 -5.95
N LYS A 186 -1.10 17.57 -5.71
CA LYS A 186 -2.00 16.42 -5.90
C LYS A 186 -2.25 15.70 -4.59
N VAL A 187 -3.46 15.21 -4.39
CA VAL A 187 -3.78 14.20 -3.37
C VAL A 187 -4.09 12.90 -4.10
N VAL A 188 -3.32 11.86 -3.81
CA VAL A 188 -3.60 10.50 -4.26
C VAL A 188 -4.27 9.76 -3.12
N ASP A 189 -5.57 9.48 -3.26
CA ASP A 189 -6.36 8.77 -2.25
C ASP A 189 -6.28 7.26 -2.50
N THR A 190 -5.70 6.52 -1.56
CA THR A 190 -5.49 5.08 -1.69
C THR A 190 -6.72 4.25 -1.35
N THR A 191 -7.74 4.87 -0.76
CA THR A 191 -8.97 4.18 -0.33
C THR A 191 -10.18 5.05 -0.67
N PRO A 192 -10.42 5.32 -1.97
CA PRO A 192 -11.41 6.30 -2.39
C PRO A 192 -12.82 5.87 -2.01
N GLY A 193 -13.44 6.64 -1.13
CA GLY A 193 -14.86 6.53 -0.79
C GLY A 193 -15.76 7.36 -1.70
N PHE A 194 -17.06 7.29 -1.47
CA PHE A 194 -18.06 8.08 -2.21
C PHE A 194 -17.76 9.59 -2.19
N GLY A 195 -17.34 10.12 -1.03
CA GLY A 195 -16.96 11.54 -0.89
C GLY A 195 -15.78 11.97 -1.76
N THR A 196 -14.80 11.09 -1.96
CA THR A 196 -13.67 11.31 -2.87
C THR A 196 -14.15 11.40 -4.32
N LEU A 197 -15.00 10.47 -4.75
CA LEU A 197 -15.53 10.44 -6.12
C LEU A 197 -16.34 11.70 -6.45
N MET A 198 -17.21 12.14 -5.53
CA MET A 198 -17.96 13.39 -5.67
C MET A 198 -17.04 14.61 -5.77
N SER A 199 -16.00 14.66 -4.93
CA SER A 199 -15.02 15.75 -4.95
C SER A 199 -14.23 15.80 -6.26
N VAL A 200 -13.89 14.65 -6.85
CA VAL A 200 -13.22 14.55 -8.15
C VAL A 200 -14.12 15.12 -9.25
N ALA A 201 -15.40 14.75 -9.28
CA ALA A 201 -16.37 15.25 -10.26
C ALA A 201 -16.52 16.77 -10.20
N ALA A 202 -16.70 17.34 -9.00
CA ALA A 202 -16.81 18.79 -8.82
C ALA A 202 -15.54 19.54 -9.28
N LYS A 203 -14.36 18.94 -9.09
CA LYS A 203 -13.07 19.57 -9.47
C LYS A 203 -12.82 19.59 -10.97
N LYS A 204 -13.26 18.57 -11.70
CA LYS A 204 -13.18 18.57 -13.18
C LYS A 204 -13.96 19.75 -13.78
N ILE A 205 -14.99 20.23 -13.08
CA ILE A 205 -15.81 21.38 -13.50
C ILE A 205 -15.14 22.72 -13.11
N SER A 206 -14.45 22.77 -11.97
CA SER A 206 -13.91 24.01 -11.38
C SER A 206 -12.56 24.49 -11.95
N CYS A 207 -11.94 23.80 -12.92
CA CYS A 207 -10.60 24.12 -13.46
C CYS A 207 -9.50 24.28 -12.38
N SER A 208 -9.67 23.66 -11.21
CA SER A 208 -8.70 23.71 -10.11
C SER A 208 -7.37 23.08 -10.54
N LYS A 209 -6.27 23.81 -10.37
CA LYS A 209 -4.92 23.29 -10.61
C LYS A 209 -4.47 22.25 -9.57
N LYS A 210 -5.09 22.27 -8.37
CA LYS A 210 -4.93 21.23 -7.35
C LYS A 210 -5.84 20.04 -7.65
N GLN A 211 -5.30 18.83 -7.58
CA GLN A 211 -5.99 17.61 -8.00
C GLN A 211 -6.25 16.66 -6.83
N LEU A 212 -7.38 15.95 -6.90
CA LEU A 212 -7.67 14.77 -6.10
C LEU A 212 -7.76 13.60 -7.06
N ILE A 213 -7.01 12.53 -6.81
CA ILE A 213 -6.85 11.40 -7.73
C ILE A 213 -7.17 10.11 -6.95
N PRO A 214 -8.26 9.40 -7.28
CA PRO A 214 -8.57 8.13 -6.65
C PRO A 214 -7.63 7.05 -7.20
N LEU A 215 -7.06 6.24 -6.30
CA LEU A 215 -6.31 5.05 -6.68
C LEU A 215 -7.27 3.87 -6.89
N PHE A 216 -7.17 3.27 -8.07
CA PHE A 216 -7.65 1.92 -8.31
C PHE A 216 -6.43 1.05 -8.62
N THR A 217 -6.03 0.24 -7.65
CA THR A 217 -4.81 -0.58 -7.77
C THR A 217 -5.00 -1.61 -8.88
N SER A 218 -4.08 -1.61 -9.84
CA SER A 218 -4.03 -2.59 -10.92
C SER A 218 -2.77 -3.44 -10.73
N PRO A 219 -2.90 -4.67 -10.21
CA PRO A 219 -1.74 -5.53 -10.00
C PRO A 219 -1.07 -5.88 -11.33
N LYS A 220 0.20 -5.51 -11.46
CA LYS A 220 1.05 -5.85 -12.60
C LYS A 220 2.22 -6.68 -12.11
N LYS A 221 2.52 -7.77 -12.81
CA LYS A 221 3.59 -8.71 -12.47
C LYS A 221 4.93 -8.01 -12.32
N GLU A 222 5.24 -7.10 -13.23
CA GLU A 222 6.53 -6.39 -13.29
C GLU A 222 6.73 -5.50 -12.07
N ASN A 223 5.66 -4.85 -11.60
CA ASN A 223 5.72 -4.02 -10.40
C ASN A 223 5.87 -4.86 -9.13
N LEU A 224 5.22 -6.04 -9.07
CA LEU A 224 5.36 -6.94 -7.94
C LEU A 224 6.78 -7.53 -7.88
N ASP A 225 7.32 -7.94 -9.02
CA ASP A 225 8.70 -8.43 -9.15
C ASP A 225 9.71 -7.35 -8.74
N PHE A 226 9.49 -6.10 -9.15
CA PHE A 226 10.30 -4.96 -8.70
C PHE A 226 10.29 -4.81 -7.17
N LEU A 227 9.12 -4.89 -6.53
CA LEU A 227 9.01 -4.78 -5.07
C LEU A 227 9.68 -5.96 -4.35
N VAL A 228 9.52 -7.19 -4.85
CA VAL A 228 10.21 -8.37 -4.31
C VAL A 228 11.72 -8.20 -4.39
N LYS A 229 12.25 -7.67 -5.50
CA LYS A 229 13.69 -7.36 -5.64
C LYS A 229 14.16 -6.30 -4.66
N LEU A 230 13.35 -5.28 -4.37
CA LEU A 230 13.70 -4.29 -3.34
C LEU A 230 13.75 -4.90 -1.95
N VAL A 231 12.88 -5.86 -1.62
CA VAL A 231 12.95 -6.59 -0.34
C VAL A 231 14.19 -7.47 -0.28
N ARG A 232 14.46 -8.24 -1.34
CA ARG A 232 15.69 -9.05 -1.47
C ARG A 232 16.95 -8.20 -1.24
N ASP A 233 16.99 -7.00 -1.80
CA ASP A 233 18.15 -6.09 -1.72
C ASP A 233 18.19 -5.29 -0.40
N GLY A 234 17.24 -5.52 0.53
CA GLY A 234 17.15 -4.79 1.80
C GLY A 234 16.76 -3.32 1.67
N LYS A 235 16.33 -2.88 0.48
CA LYS A 235 15.91 -1.49 0.19
C LYS A 235 14.46 -1.21 0.57
N LEU A 236 13.66 -2.26 0.77
CA LEU A 236 12.28 -2.21 1.24
C LEU A 236 12.10 -3.27 2.33
N LYS A 237 11.55 -2.89 3.48
CA LYS A 237 11.33 -3.80 4.61
C LYS A 237 9.85 -3.84 4.96
N PRO A 238 9.16 -4.98 4.74
CA PRO A 238 7.82 -5.20 5.27
C PRO A 238 7.82 -5.15 6.80
N ILE A 239 7.08 -4.22 7.38
CA ILE A 239 6.75 -4.23 8.81
C ILE A 239 5.53 -5.12 9.00
N ILE A 240 5.72 -6.16 9.82
CA ILE A 240 4.70 -7.14 10.18
C ILE A 240 4.20 -6.78 11.58
N ASP A 241 2.90 -6.55 11.68
CA ASP A 241 2.23 -6.20 12.94
C ASP A 241 2.04 -7.44 13.82
N SER A 242 1.51 -8.51 13.22
CA SER A 242 1.19 -9.75 13.91
C SER A 242 1.04 -10.90 12.92
N LYS A 243 1.19 -12.12 13.43
CA LYS A 243 0.99 -13.38 12.72
C LYS A 243 -0.01 -14.21 13.48
N HIS A 244 -0.95 -14.81 12.76
CA HIS A 244 -2.02 -15.63 13.33
C HIS A 244 -2.08 -16.94 12.54
N PRO A 245 -2.30 -18.10 13.19
CA PRO A 245 -2.56 -19.33 12.46
C PRO A 245 -3.90 -19.21 11.71
N LEU A 246 -4.07 -19.96 10.62
CA LEU A 246 -5.33 -20.01 9.86
C LEU A 246 -6.53 -20.41 10.73
N SER A 247 -6.31 -21.24 11.76
CA SER A 247 -7.33 -21.63 12.75
C SER A 247 -7.81 -20.48 13.64
N LYS A 248 -7.16 -19.30 13.59
CA LYS A 248 -7.54 -18.06 14.28
C LYS A 248 -7.60 -16.87 13.32
N ALA A 249 -7.94 -17.10 12.06
CA ALA A 249 -8.01 -16.04 11.06
C ALA A 249 -9.03 -14.93 11.43
N GLU A 250 -10.03 -15.24 12.26
CA GLU A 250 -10.98 -14.28 12.81
C GLU A 250 -10.32 -13.23 13.72
N ASP A 251 -9.27 -13.60 14.48
CA ASP A 251 -8.52 -12.65 15.33
C ASP A 251 -7.73 -11.67 14.45
N ALA A 252 -7.10 -12.19 13.39
CA ALA A 252 -6.43 -11.37 12.38
C ALA A 252 -7.42 -10.43 11.68
N TRP A 253 -8.62 -10.92 11.37
CA TRP A 253 -9.68 -10.16 10.73
C TRP A 253 -10.22 -9.05 11.63
N ALA A 254 -10.49 -9.34 12.90
CA ALA A 254 -10.92 -8.37 13.90
C ALA A 254 -9.88 -7.26 14.08
N LYS A 255 -8.59 -7.61 14.14
CA LYS A 255 -7.49 -6.64 14.23
C LYS A 255 -7.38 -5.76 12.98
N SER A 256 -7.66 -6.32 11.79
CA SER A 256 -7.71 -5.56 10.54
C SER A 256 -8.84 -4.52 10.57
N ILE A 257 -10.03 -4.91 11.04
CA ILE A 257 -11.20 -4.03 11.19
C ILE A 257 -10.94 -2.90 12.18
N ASP A 258 -10.28 -3.18 13.30
CA ASP A 258 -9.94 -2.18 14.32
C ASP A 258 -9.04 -1.05 13.77
N GLY A 259 -8.29 -1.30 12.68
CA GLY A 259 -7.58 -0.25 11.94
C GLY A 259 -6.31 0.28 12.61
N HIS A 260 -5.87 -0.35 13.72
CA HIS A 260 -4.69 0.04 14.48
C HIS A 260 -3.47 -0.87 14.23
N ALA A 261 -3.42 -1.60 13.13
CA ALA A 261 -2.24 -2.39 12.79
C ALA A 261 -1.02 -1.50 12.49
N THR A 262 0.15 -1.90 12.96
CA THR A 262 1.43 -1.27 12.60
C THR A 262 2.11 -2.11 11.53
N GLY A 263 1.82 -1.76 10.28
CA GLY A 263 2.26 -2.50 9.11
C GLY A 263 1.22 -3.50 8.59
N LYS A 264 1.59 -4.77 8.44
CA LYS A 264 0.74 -5.83 7.84
C LYS A 264 0.43 -6.94 8.86
N ILE A 265 -0.83 -7.35 8.91
CA ILE A 265 -1.30 -8.54 9.64
C ILE A 265 -1.16 -9.74 8.70
N LEU A 266 -0.64 -10.85 9.22
CA LEU A 266 -0.46 -12.08 8.46
C LEU A 266 -1.28 -13.22 9.05
N VAL A 267 -1.74 -14.11 8.17
CA VAL A 267 -2.30 -15.41 8.51
C VAL A 267 -1.40 -16.48 7.90
N GLU A 268 -0.95 -17.43 8.72
CA GLU A 268 -0.09 -18.54 8.31
C GLU A 268 -0.93 -19.84 8.29
N PRO A 269 -1.03 -20.52 7.12
CA PRO A 269 -1.75 -21.78 6.99
C PRO A 269 -1.03 -22.94 7.68
#